data_AF-A0A7Y4WLF4-F1
#
_entry.id   AF-A0A7Y4WLF4-F1
#
_cell.length_a   1.000
_cell.length_b   1.000
_cell.length_c   1.000
_cell.angle_alpha   90.00
_cell.angle_beta   90.00
_cell.angle_gamma   90.00
#
_symmetry.space_group_name_H-M   'P 1'
#
loop_
_entity.id
_entity.type
_entity.pdbx_description
1 polymer ?
#
loop_
_entity_poly.entity_id
_entity_poly.type
_entity_poly.pdbx_seq_one_letter_code
_entity_poly.pdbx_strand_id
1 'polypeptide(L)'
;MNQSELLSSALENVFKSQEAKSKLEALINSSRNVALQKEFKAYKVANKKISDIISKLFLDLLKSTIRPSIKPQESDFSIAFPFPFPGSKAKKPTAKKRPSNKQSTKTNLKNSKVGKPRKTSVSR
;
A
#
# COMPACT_ATOMS: atom_id res chain seq x y z
N MET A 1 57.65 -33.42 4.08
CA MET A 1 56.29 -32.87 3.98
C MET A 1 55.35 -34.01 3.61
N ASN A 2 54.30 -34.24 4.39
CA ASN A 2 53.34 -35.33 4.18
C ASN A 2 52.25 -34.90 3.18
N GLN A 3 51.91 -35.77 2.23
CA GLN A 3 50.87 -35.50 1.22
C GLN A 3 49.49 -35.23 1.85
N SER A 4 49.20 -35.83 3.00
CA SER A 4 47.94 -35.62 3.73
C SER A 4 47.77 -34.19 4.22
N GLU A 5 48.85 -33.56 4.70
CA GLU A 5 48.83 -32.17 5.22
C GLU A 5 48.57 -31.15 4.11
N LEU A 6 49.13 -31.40 2.91
CA LEU A 6 48.88 -30.60 1.72
C LEU A 6 47.42 -30.70 1.26
N LEU A 7 46.82 -31.90 1.29
CA LEU A 7 45.41 -32.10 0.94
C LEU A 7 44.46 -31.43 1.93
N SER A 8 44.73 -31.53 3.24
CA SER A 8 43.93 -30.83 4.25
C SER A 8 44.00 -29.31 4.10
N SER A 9 45.19 -28.76 3.82
CA SER A 9 45.36 -27.32 3.59
C SER A 9 44.65 -26.84 2.32
N ALA A 10 44.75 -27.62 1.23
CA ALA A 10 44.04 -27.31 0.00
C ALA A 10 42.51 -27.33 0.19
N LEU A 11 41.98 -28.32 0.90
CA LEU A 11 40.54 -28.41 1.20
C LEU A 11 40.07 -27.26 2.07
N GLU A 12 40.83 -26.90 3.11
CA GLU A 12 40.51 -25.77 3.99
C GLU A 12 40.43 -24.45 3.21
N ASN A 13 41.35 -24.23 2.26
CA ASN A 13 41.34 -23.04 1.41
C ASN A 13 40.15 -23.02 0.43
N VAL A 14 39.75 -24.17 -0.09
CA VAL A 14 38.55 -24.29 -0.94
C VAL A 14 37.28 -23.96 -0.15
N PHE A 15 37.14 -24.51 1.07
CA PHE A 15 35.98 -24.21 1.92
C PHE A 15 35.92 -22.73 2.33
N LYS A 16 37.05 -22.12 2.71
CA LYS A 16 37.13 -20.68 3.03
C LYS A 16 36.75 -19.82 1.82
N SER A 17 37.22 -20.18 0.63
CA SER A 17 36.90 -19.48 -0.62
C SER A 17 35.41 -19.56 -0.97
N GLN A 18 34.82 -20.75 -0.80
CA GLN A 18 33.40 -20.96 -1.09
C GLN A 18 32.48 -20.22 -0.10
N GLU A 19 32.84 -20.20 1.19
CA GLU A 19 32.11 -19.45 2.21
C GLU A 19 32.21 -17.92 1.96
N ALA A 20 33.39 -17.44 1.59
CA ALA A 20 33.61 -16.04 1.22
C ALA A 20 32.77 -15.64 -0.01
N LYS A 21 32.70 -16.51 -1.02
CA LYS A 21 31.86 -16.30 -2.21
C LYS A 21 30.37 -16.22 -1.84
N SER A 22 29.88 -17.13 -1.01
CA SER A 22 28.48 -17.12 -0.54
C SER A 22 28.15 -15.85 0.24
N LYS A 23 29.03 -15.41 1.15
CA LYS A 23 28.88 -14.14 1.89
C LYS A 23 28.87 -12.93 0.96
N LEU A 24 29.72 -12.92 -0.08
CA LEU A 24 29.76 -11.85 -1.07
C LEU A 24 28.47 -11.79 -1.91
N GLU A 25 27.96 -12.94 -2.37
CA GLU A 25 26.70 -13.02 -3.10
C GLU A 25 25.52 -12.54 -2.24
N ALA A 26 25.49 -12.92 -0.96
CA ALA A 26 24.49 -12.44 -0.01
C ALA A 26 24.55 -10.92 0.19
N LEU A 27 25.75 -10.35 0.31
CA LEU A 27 25.95 -8.89 0.41
C LEU A 27 25.47 -8.17 -0.85
N ILE A 28 25.82 -8.66 -2.03
CA ILE A 28 25.38 -8.10 -3.33
C ILE A 28 23.86 -8.17 -3.47
N ASN A 29 23.25 -9.28 -3.08
CA ASN A 29 21.79 -9.43 -3.15
C ASN A 29 21.07 -8.53 -2.14
N SER A 30 21.63 -8.38 -0.94
CA SER A 30 21.08 -7.47 0.08
C SER A 30 21.16 -6.01 -0.38
N SER A 31 22.28 -5.58 -0.98
CA SER A 31 22.47 -4.20 -1.43
C SER A 31 21.57 -3.85 -2.61
N ARG A 32 21.40 -4.78 -3.58
CA ARG A 32 20.45 -4.63 -4.70
C ARG A 32 19.01 -4.51 -4.23
N ASN A 33 18.58 -5.36 -3.30
CA ASN A 33 17.21 -5.32 -2.77
C ASN A 33 16.92 -4.01 -2.03
N VAL A 34 17.88 -3.48 -1.27
CA VAL A 34 17.74 -2.19 -0.58
C VAL A 34 17.64 -1.03 -1.57
N ALA A 35 18.43 -1.05 -2.66
CA ALA A 35 18.37 -0.02 -3.70
C ALA A 35 17.00 -0.03 -4.42
N LEU A 36 16.54 -1.19 -4.86
CA LEU A 36 15.25 -1.34 -5.55
C LEU A 36 14.06 -0.93 -4.67
N GLN A 37 14.08 -1.26 -3.36
CA GLN A 37 13.01 -0.85 -2.44
C GLN A 37 12.97 0.68 -2.24
N LYS A 38 14.12 1.35 -2.17
CA LYS A 38 14.18 2.81 -2.06
C LYS A 38 13.60 3.48 -3.31
N GLU A 39 13.96 3.00 -4.49
CA GLU A 39 13.46 3.50 -5.77
C GLU A 39 11.95 3.28 -5.90
N PHE A 40 11.45 2.07 -5.58
CA PHE A 40 10.03 1.76 -5.65
C PHE A 40 9.20 2.62 -4.69
N LYS A 41 9.70 2.89 -3.48
CA LYS A 41 9.04 3.78 -2.52
C LYS A 41 8.98 5.22 -3.04
N ALA A 42 10.07 5.72 -3.61
CA ALA A 42 10.12 7.05 -4.21
C ALA A 42 9.15 7.16 -5.41
N TYR A 43 9.13 6.15 -6.29
CA TYR A 43 8.20 6.06 -7.40
C TYR A 43 6.74 6.10 -6.95
N LYS A 44 6.37 5.31 -5.92
CA LYS A 44 5.00 5.30 -5.39
C LYS A 44 4.56 6.67 -4.87
N VAL A 45 5.45 7.39 -4.21
CA VAL A 45 5.17 8.76 -3.71
C VAL A 45 5.04 9.75 -4.87
N ALA A 46 5.93 9.68 -5.87
CA ALA A 46 5.87 10.52 -7.05
C ALA A 46 4.59 10.29 -7.86
N ASN A 47 4.21 9.03 -8.07
CA ASN A 47 3.01 8.66 -8.81
C ASN A 47 1.72 9.16 -8.12
N LYS A 48 1.66 9.08 -6.79
CA LYS A 48 0.55 9.67 -6.03
C LYS A 48 0.43 11.18 -6.27
N LYS A 49 1.54 11.92 -6.19
CA LYS A 49 1.55 13.38 -6.43
C LYS A 49 1.09 13.72 -7.85
N ILE A 50 1.56 12.97 -8.86
CA ILE A 50 1.15 13.16 -10.25
C ILE A 50 -0.35 12.88 -10.41
N SER A 51 -0.86 11.80 -9.81
CA SER A 51 -2.30 11.47 -9.81
C SER A 51 -3.14 12.58 -9.19
N ASP A 52 -2.69 13.16 -8.07
CA ASP A 52 -3.40 14.25 -7.40
C ASP A 52 -3.44 15.52 -8.26
N ILE A 53 -2.33 15.85 -8.94
CA ILE A 53 -2.25 16.98 -9.88
C ILE A 53 -3.17 16.77 -11.08
N ILE A 54 -3.11 15.60 -11.72
CA ILE A 54 -3.97 15.27 -12.87
C ILE A 54 -5.44 15.34 -12.46
N SER A 55 -5.81 14.80 -11.30
CA SER A 55 -7.18 14.84 -10.80
C SER A 55 -7.67 16.29 -10.60
N LYS A 56 -6.81 17.15 -10.05
CA LYS A 56 -7.13 18.58 -9.88
C LYS A 56 -7.30 19.28 -11.22
N LEU A 57 -6.36 19.09 -12.15
CA LEU A 57 -6.44 19.68 -13.49
C LEU A 57 -7.69 19.20 -14.23
N PHE A 58 -8.02 17.92 -14.15
CA PHE A 58 -9.22 17.37 -14.77
C PHE A 58 -10.50 17.98 -14.20
N LEU A 59 -10.59 18.14 -12.87
CA LEU A 59 -11.71 18.83 -12.23
C LEU A 59 -11.81 20.30 -12.66
N ASP A 60 -10.68 20.99 -12.79
CA ASP A 60 -10.64 22.38 -13.25
C ASP A 60 -11.03 22.50 -14.72
N LEU A 61 -10.67 21.52 -15.56
CA LEU A 61 -11.13 21.41 -16.95
C LEU A 61 -12.64 21.16 -17.03
N LEU A 62 -13.19 20.26 -16.20
CA LEU A 62 -14.63 20.03 -16.13
C LEU A 62 -15.39 21.29 -15.69
N LYS A 63 -14.86 22.02 -14.70
CA LYS A 63 -15.50 23.26 -14.23
C LYS A 63 -15.44 24.39 -15.26
N SER A 64 -14.35 24.47 -16.02
CA SER A 64 -14.18 25.52 -17.03
C SER A 64 -14.94 25.23 -18.33
N THR A 65 -15.11 23.97 -18.71
CA THR A 65 -15.93 23.55 -19.87
C THR A 65 -17.42 23.51 -19.54
N ILE A 66 -17.80 23.06 -18.35
CA ILE A 66 -19.17 23.16 -17.81
C ILE A 66 -19.36 24.52 -17.13
N ARG A 67 -18.83 25.59 -17.72
CA ARG A 67 -19.31 26.93 -17.39
C ARG A 67 -20.81 26.90 -17.71
N PRO A 68 -21.72 27.25 -16.79
CA PRO A 68 -23.13 27.36 -17.13
C PRO A 68 -23.30 28.62 -18.02
N SER A 69 -22.87 28.53 -19.28
CA SER A 69 -23.30 29.41 -20.37
C SER A 69 -24.64 28.94 -20.91
N ILE A 70 -25.41 28.24 -20.08
CA ILE A 70 -26.80 27.93 -20.30
C ILE A 70 -27.51 28.94 -19.41
N LYS A 71 -27.90 30.10 -19.98
CA LYS A 71 -29.10 30.77 -19.48
C LYS A 71 -30.15 29.67 -19.34
N PRO A 72 -30.83 29.51 -18.19
CA PRO A 72 -31.94 28.57 -18.13
C PRO A 72 -32.91 28.99 -19.24
N GLN A 73 -32.91 28.25 -20.36
CA GLN A 73 -34.04 28.29 -21.28
C GLN A 73 -35.14 27.62 -20.48
N GLU A 74 -36.02 28.45 -19.92
CA GLU A 74 -37.36 28.08 -19.53
C GLU A 74 -38.01 27.43 -20.74
N SER A 75 -37.77 26.15 -20.88
CA SER A 75 -38.46 25.29 -21.81
C SER A 75 -39.37 24.49 -20.92
N ASP A 76 -40.65 24.86 -20.96
CA ASP A 76 -41.78 24.17 -20.35
C ASP A 76 -41.98 22.79 -20.98
N PHE A 77 -40.93 21.97 -21.04
CA PHE A 77 -41.02 20.56 -21.30
C PHE A 77 -40.98 19.85 -19.95
N SER A 78 -42.12 19.85 -19.28
CA SER A 78 -42.44 18.84 -18.27
C SER A 78 -42.51 17.47 -18.96
N ILE A 79 -41.35 16.83 -19.17
CA ILE A 79 -41.28 15.43 -19.56
C ILE A 79 -41.59 14.61 -18.30
N ALA A 80 -42.87 14.41 -18.04
CA ALA A 80 -43.33 13.37 -17.15
C ALA A 80 -43.04 12.02 -17.82
N PHE A 81 -42.03 11.30 -17.33
CA PHE A 81 -41.81 9.91 -17.71
C PHE A 81 -43.01 9.07 -17.23
N PRO A 82 -43.82 8.47 -18.13
CA PRO A 82 -44.95 7.65 -17.73
C PRO A 82 -44.43 6.23 -17.48
N PHE A 83 -43.56 6.07 -16.48
CA PHE A 83 -43.24 4.74 -15.97
C PHE A 83 -43.99 4.55 -14.66
N PRO A 84 -45.26 4.08 -14.69
CA PRO A 84 -45.83 3.47 -13.52
C PRO A 84 -45.13 2.12 -13.38
N PHE A 85 -44.06 2.04 -12.60
CA PHE A 85 -43.57 0.72 -12.17
C PHE A 85 -44.65 0.11 -11.26
N PRO A 86 -45.40 -0.93 -11.70
CA PRO A 86 -46.39 -1.57 -10.85
C PRO A 86 -45.61 -2.37 -9.81
N GLY A 87 -45.52 -1.83 -8.59
CA GLY A 87 -44.76 -2.46 -7.50
C GLY A 87 -43.97 -1.51 -6.60
N SER A 88 -43.90 -0.22 -6.91
CA SER A 88 -43.29 0.77 -6.01
C SER A 88 -44.21 1.04 -4.80
N LYS A 89 -44.11 0.21 -3.75
CA LYS A 89 -44.45 0.67 -2.41
C LYS A 89 -43.40 1.70 -2.01
N ALA A 90 -43.70 2.98 -2.23
CA ALA A 90 -42.88 4.07 -1.76
C ALA A 90 -42.69 3.94 -0.24
N LYS A 91 -41.48 3.53 0.18
CA LYS A 91 -41.06 3.66 1.56
C LYS A 91 -41.10 5.16 1.88
N LYS A 92 -42.00 5.55 2.79
CA LYS A 92 -42.03 6.90 3.38
C LYS A 92 -40.60 7.31 3.73
N PRO A 93 -40.17 8.55 3.45
CA PRO A 93 -38.87 9.02 3.88
C PRO A 93 -38.84 9.00 5.41
N THR A 94 -38.18 8.00 5.99
CA THR A 94 -37.80 8.03 7.39
C THR A 94 -36.82 9.18 7.56
N ALA A 95 -37.25 10.24 8.24
CA ALA A 95 -36.40 11.32 8.68
C ALA A 95 -35.15 10.72 9.33
N LYS A 96 -33.99 10.90 8.71
CA LYS A 96 -32.71 10.55 9.34
C LYS A 96 -32.57 11.48 10.54
N LYS A 97 -32.85 10.95 11.72
CA LYS A 97 -32.48 11.53 13.00
C LYS A 97 -30.98 11.85 12.95
N ARG A 98 -30.62 13.06 13.38
CA ARG A 98 -29.22 13.49 13.55
C ARG A 98 -28.41 12.39 14.26
N PRO A 99 -27.17 12.08 13.85
CA PRO A 99 -26.35 11.14 14.60
C PRO A 99 -26.11 11.71 16.00
N SER A 100 -26.68 11.06 17.02
CA SER A 100 -26.29 11.31 18.41
C SER A 100 -24.86 10.79 18.59
N ASN A 101 -23.96 11.68 18.97
CA ASN A 101 -22.61 11.39 19.39
C ASN A 101 -22.63 10.36 20.54
N LYS A 102 -22.47 9.07 20.23
CA LYS A 102 -22.29 8.01 21.21
C LYS A 102 -20.81 7.63 21.21
N GLN A 103 -20.06 8.45 21.92
CA GLN A 103 -18.70 8.18 22.36
C GLN A 103 -18.73 6.90 23.21
N SER A 104 -18.30 5.77 22.64
CA SER A 104 -18.10 4.54 23.41
C SER A 104 -16.61 4.21 23.45
N THR A 105 -16.00 4.62 24.55
CA THR A 105 -14.75 4.08 25.06
C THR A 105 -15.02 2.66 25.55
N LYS A 106 -14.59 1.66 24.79
CA LYS A 106 -14.24 0.34 25.35
C LYS A 106 -12.86 -0.05 24.83
N THR A 107 -11.87 0.29 25.66
CA THR A 107 -10.60 -0.44 25.73
C THR A 107 -10.90 -1.92 25.98
N ASN A 108 -10.30 -2.82 25.20
CA ASN A 108 -10.08 -4.18 25.68
C ASN A 108 -8.79 -4.77 25.12
N LEU A 109 -7.92 -5.10 26.08
CA LEU A 109 -6.64 -5.78 26.00
C LEU A 109 -6.66 -7.01 25.06
N LYS A 110 -5.63 -7.13 24.22
CA LYS A 110 -4.69 -8.25 24.38
C LYS A 110 -3.26 -7.73 24.26
N ASN A 111 -2.65 -7.53 25.42
CA ASN A 111 -1.21 -7.57 25.62
C ASN A 111 -0.71 -8.95 25.19
N SER A 112 -0.23 -9.13 23.96
CA SER A 112 0.66 -10.25 23.64
C SER A 112 2.01 -9.96 24.28
N LYS A 113 2.10 -10.27 25.57
CA LYS A 113 3.35 -10.42 26.30
C LYS A 113 4.20 -11.48 25.60
N VAL A 114 5.47 -11.14 25.38
CA VAL A 114 6.63 -12.04 25.41
C VAL A 114 6.94 -12.86 24.15
N GLY A 115 7.99 -12.40 23.47
CA GLY A 115 8.83 -13.20 22.59
C GLY A 115 10.18 -12.50 22.40
N LYS A 116 10.90 -12.21 23.49
CA LYS A 116 12.29 -11.76 23.39
C LYS A 116 13.10 -12.85 22.66
N PRO A 117 14.04 -12.51 21.75
CA PRO A 117 14.87 -13.49 21.06
C PRO A 117 15.65 -14.34 22.07
N ARG A 118 15.68 -15.66 21.86
CA ARG A 118 16.48 -16.61 22.64
C ARG A 118 17.96 -16.27 22.43
N LYS A 119 18.67 -15.89 23.49
CA LYS A 119 20.14 -15.80 23.48
C LYS A 119 20.70 -17.20 23.25
N THR A 120 21.38 -17.45 22.14
CA THR A 120 22.30 -18.59 22.00
C THR A 120 23.70 -18.07 22.28
N SER A 121 24.15 -18.22 23.52
CA SER A 121 25.56 -18.15 23.87
C SER A 121 26.25 -19.39 23.29
N VAL A 122 27.10 -19.20 22.29
CA VAL A 122 28.08 -20.21 21.90
C VAL A 122 29.44 -19.68 22.31
N SER A 123 30.01 -20.33 23.32
CA SER A 123 31.38 -20.17 23.77
C SER A 123 32.24 -21.27 23.16
N ARG A 124 33.22 -20.90 22.35
CA ARG A 124 34.65 -21.26 22.41
C ARG A 124 35.33 -20.76 21.14
#